data_AF-A0A7X9EBB2-F1
#
_entry.id   AF-A0A7X9EBB2-F1
#
_cell.length_a   1.000
_cell.length_b   1.000
_cell.length_c   1.000
_cell.angle_alpha   90.00
_cell.angle_beta   90.00
_cell.angle_gamma   90.00
#
_symmetry.space_group_name_H-M   'P 1'
#
loop_
_entity.id
_entity.type
_entity.pdbx_description
1 polymer ?
#
loop_
_entity_poly.entity_id
_entity_poly.type
_entity_poly.pdbx_seq_one_letter_code
_entity_poly.pdbx_strand_id
1 'polypeptide(L)' 'MSRPKTPLVPESREALTRFKLECAEEIGRLNFVKENNDHYKGDVSCAQNGREGGPIGGQMVKKMIEMAQKQLMQNK' A
#
# COMPACT_ATOMS: atom_id res chain seq x y z
N MET A 1 -4.70 19.51 -8.75
CA MET A 1 -4.84 18.18 -8.12
C MET A 1 -3.72 17.27 -8.59
N SER A 2 -3.05 16.54 -7.70
CA SER A 2 -2.04 15.55 -8.08
C SER A 2 -2.72 14.43 -8.88
N ARG A 3 -2.20 14.12 -10.07
CA ARG A 3 -2.67 12.96 -10.85
C ARG A 3 -2.37 11.68 -10.04
N PRO A 4 -3.32 10.73 -9.92
CA PRO A 4 -3.02 9.45 -9.31
C PRO A 4 -1.85 8.82 -10.05
N LYS A 5 -0.82 8.36 -9.33
CA LYS A 5 0.27 7.61 -9.95
C LYS A 5 -0.30 6.32 -10.52
N THR A 6 -0.22 6.16 -11.83
CA THR A 6 -0.60 4.93 -12.52
C THR A 6 0.44 3.86 -12.22
N PRO A 7 0.04 2.65 -11.79
CA PRO A 7 0.97 1.54 -11.68
C PRO A 7 1.58 1.20 -13.04
N LEU A 8 2.73 0.54 -13.04
CA LEU A 8 3.41 0.12 -14.27
C LEU A 8 2.53 -0.79 -15.14
N VAL A 9 1.74 -1.65 -14.51
CA VAL A 9 0.68 -2.45 -15.13
C VAL A 9 -0.66 -1.81 -14.73
N PRO A 10 -1.33 -1.06 -15.62
CA PRO A 10 -2.54 -0.32 -15.32
C PRO A 10 -3.67 -1.19 -14.73
N GLU A 11 -3.81 -2.41 -15.24
CA GLU A 11 -4.83 -3.39 -14.86
C GLU A 11 -4.66 -3.85 -13.39
N SER A 12 -3.45 -3.80 -12.86
CA SER A 12 -3.14 -4.20 -11.49
C SER A 12 -3.60 -3.19 -10.43
N ARG A 13 -4.17 -2.05 -10.83
CA ARG A 13 -4.56 -0.98 -9.89
C ARG A 13 -5.50 -1.47 -8.80
N GLU A 14 -6.53 -2.21 -9.18
CA GLU A 14 -7.51 -2.72 -8.21
C GLU A 14 -6.87 -3.74 -7.25
N ALA A 15 -6.08 -4.66 -7.79
CA ALA A 15 -5.35 -5.64 -6.99
C ALA A 15 -4.39 -4.97 -5.99
N LEU A 16 -3.66 -3.93 -6.41
CA LEU A 16 -2.77 -3.16 -5.54
C LEU A 16 -3.54 -2.38 -4.45
N THR A 17 -4.73 -1.87 -4.77
CA THR A 17 -5.59 -1.23 -3.77
C THR A 17 -6.06 -2.23 -2.71
N ARG A 18 -6.52 -3.42 -3.12
CA ARG A 18 -6.93 -4.49 -2.19
C ARG A 18 -5.76 -4.94 -1.32
N PHE A 19 -4.60 -5.18 -1.94
CA PHE A 19 -3.39 -5.56 -1.24
C PHE A 19 -2.92 -4.52 -0.20
N LYS A 20 -3.05 -3.22 -0.52
CA LYS A 20 -2.79 -2.15 0.45
C LYS A 20 -3.73 -2.21 1.66
N LEU A 21 -5.02 -2.46 1.42
CA LEU A 21 -6.02 -2.59 2.49
C LEU A 21 -5.69 -3.77 3.41
N GLU A 22 -5.39 -4.93 2.84
CA GLU A 22 -4.95 -6.12 3.59
C GLU A 22 -3.70 -5.84 4.43
N CYS A 23 -2.67 -5.22 3.83
CA CYS A 23 -1.44 -4.88 4.55
C CYS A 23 -1.71 -3.88 5.69
N ALA A 24 -2.63 -2.93 5.49
CA ALA A 24 -3.01 -1.97 6.52
C ALA A 24 -3.82 -2.63 7.65
N GLU A 25 -4.69 -3.58 7.33
CA GLU A 25 -5.46 -4.36 8.30
C GLU A 25 -4.54 -5.16 9.22
N GLU A 26 -3.57 -5.88 8.65
CA GLU A 26 -2.60 -6.69 9.41
C GLU A 26 -1.81 -5.91 10.45
N ILE A 27 -1.48 -4.66 10.14
CA ILE A 27 -0.69 -3.80 11.03
C ILE A 27 -1.58 -2.85 11.87
N GLY A 28 -2.91 -3.01 11.82
CA GLY A 28 -3.85 -2.21 12.61
C GLY A 28 -3.96 -0.74 12.17
N ARG A 29 -3.65 -0.42 10.91
CA ARG A 29 -3.64 0.95 10.34
C ARG A 29 -4.70 1.16 9.26
N LEU A 30 -5.76 0.36 9.24
CA LEU A 30 -6.86 0.44 8.27
C LEU A 30 -7.48 1.86 8.19
N ASN A 31 -7.58 2.53 9.33
CA ASN A 31 -8.09 3.91 9.45
C ASN A 31 -7.20 4.96 8.76
N PHE A 32 -5.98 4.60 8.37
CA PHE A 32 -5.09 5.50 7.64
C PHE A 32 -5.04 5.22 6.13
N VAL A 33 -5.92 4.37 5.60
CA VAL A 33 -6.05 4.16 4.16
C VAL A 33 -7.20 5.02 3.62
N LYS A 34 -6.91 5.86 2.62
CA LYS A 34 -7.92 6.75 2.01
C LYS A 34 -9.11 5.96 1.48
N GLU A 35 -8.85 4.81 0.88
CA GLU A 35 -9.86 3.93 0.31
C GLU A 35 -10.79 3.30 1.35
N ASN A 36 -10.44 3.36 2.64
CA ASN A 36 -11.26 2.82 3.72
C ASN A 36 -12.19 3.87 4.37
N ASN A 37 -11.76 5.13 4.48
CA ASN A 37 -12.52 6.16 5.22
C ASN A 37 -12.76 7.48 4.48
N ASP A 38 -12.45 7.53 3.18
CA ASP A 38 -12.58 8.68 2.27
C ASP A 38 -12.05 10.03 2.82
N HIS A 39 -11.19 9.98 3.85
CA HIS A 39 -10.62 11.18 4.44
C HIS A 39 -9.61 11.81 3.49
N TYR A 40 -9.82 13.08 3.17
CA TYR A 40 -8.86 13.87 2.43
C TYR A 40 -7.55 14.02 3.23
N LYS A 41 -6.47 13.45 2.69
CA LYS A 41 -5.13 13.45 3.33
C LYS A 41 -4.25 14.64 2.89
N GLY A 42 -4.84 15.70 2.31
CA GLY A 42 -4.08 16.89 1.95
C GLY A 42 -3.78 17.81 3.14
N ASP A 43 -4.61 17.77 4.18
CA ASP A 43 -4.48 18.63 5.36
C ASP A 43 -3.61 18.02 6.48
N VAL A 44 -3.25 16.74 6.34
CA VAL A 44 -2.36 16.07 7.30
C VAL A 44 -0.91 16.46 7.04
N SER A 45 -0.18 16.72 8.13
CA SER A 45 1.23 17.09 8.04
C SER A 45 2.08 15.98 7.38
N CYS A 46 3.16 16.37 6.70
CA CYS A 46 4.12 15.42 6.12
C CYS A 46 4.64 14.40 7.16
N ALA A 47 4.93 14.87 8.37
CA ALA A 47 5.38 14.03 9.48
C ALA A 47 4.33 12.97 9.88
N GLN A 48 3.05 13.34 9.95
CA GLN A 48 1.97 12.41 10.25
C GLN A 48 1.75 11.40 9.12
N ASN A 49 1.77 11.86 7.86
CA ASN A 49 1.69 10.98 6.70
C ASN A 49 2.81 9.93 6.69
N GLY A 50 4.04 10.33 7.01
CA GLY A 50 5.17 9.42 7.12
C GLY A 50 5.00 8.42 8.26
N ARG A 51 4.61 8.88 9.46
CA ARG A 51 4.45 8.04 10.65
C ARG A 51 3.34 6.99 10.48
N GLU A 52 2.23 7.37 9.88
CA GLU A 52 1.04 6.54 9.78
C GLU A 52 0.99 5.73 8.47
N GLY A 53 1.36 6.34 7.34
CA GLY A 53 1.33 5.71 6.02
C GLY A 53 2.61 4.94 5.66
N GLY A 54 3.76 5.33 6.23
CA GLY A 54 5.04 4.66 6.00
C GLY A 54 5.02 3.17 6.34
N PRO A 55 4.53 2.76 7.52
CA PRO A 55 4.41 1.34 7.89
C PRO A 55 3.55 0.51 6.92
N ILE A 56 2.47 1.08 6.38
CA ILE A 56 1.60 0.40 5.40
C ILE A 56 2.40 0.09 4.13
N GLY A 57 3.09 1.08 3.58
CA GLY A 57 3.95 0.89 2.41
C GLY A 57 5.10 -0.10 2.66
N GLY A 58 5.71 -0.05 3.85
CA GLY A 58 6.75 -0.99 4.27
C GLY A 58 6.26 -2.44 4.30
N GLN A 59 5.05 -2.69 4.84
CA GLN A 59 4.44 -4.01 4.87
C GLN A 59 4.13 -4.54 3.46
N MET A 60 3.62 -3.68 2.58
CA MET A 60 3.41 -4.03 1.17
C MET A 60 4.72 -4.48 0.51
N VAL A 61 5.80 -3.72 0.65
CA VAL A 61 7.11 -4.05 0.05
C VAL A 61 7.65 -5.35 0.62
N LYS A 62 7.57 -5.55 1.94
CA LYS A 62 8.02 -6.78 2.60
C LYS A 62 7.35 -8.02 2.01
N LYS A 63 6.03 -8.00 1.88
CA LYS A 63 5.25 -9.11 1.29
C LYS A 63 5.54 -9.31 -0.20
N MET A 64 5.67 -8.23 -0.97
CA MET A 64 6.02 -8.33 -2.40
C MET A 64 7.38 -9.01 -2.60
N ILE A 65 8.38 -8.68 -1.77
CA ILE A 65 9.69 -9.32 -1.81
C ILE A 65 9.58 -10.80 -1.43
N GLU A 66 8.81 -11.14 -0.39
CA GLU A 66 8.57 -12.54 0.00
C GLU A 66 7.93 -13.35 -1.13
N MET A 67 6.91 -12.82 -1.80
CA MET A 67 6.27 -13.46 -2.95
C MET A 67 7.25 -13.66 -4.11
N ALA A 68 8.05 -12.64 -4.43
CA ALA A 68 9.07 -12.72 -5.47
C ALA A 68 10.14 -13.78 -5.14
N GLN A 69 10.60 -13.85 -3.88
CA GLN A 69 11.55 -14.88 -3.42
C GLN A 69 10.96 -16.29 -3.57
N LYS A 70 9.71 -16.50 -3.15
CA LYS A 70 9.00 -17.79 -3.32
C LYS A 70 8.90 -18.20 -4.78
N GLN A 71 8.52 -17.27 -5.66
CA GLN A 71 8.42 -17.53 -7.11
C GLN A 71 9.78 -17.91 -7.71
N LEU A 72 10.86 -17.22 -7.33
CA LEU A 72 12.23 -17.55 -7.77
C LEU A 72 12.70 -18.93 -7.28
N MET A 73 12.24 -19.38 -6.11
CA MET A 73 12.55 -20.71 -5.60
C MET A 73 11.73 -21.82 -6.28
N GLN A 74 10.47 -21.55 -6.62
CA GLN A 74 9.58 -22.50 -7.32
C GLN A 74 9.95 -22.70 -8.79
N ASN A 75 10.59 -21.70 -9.40
CA ASN A 75 11.04 -21.74 -10.79
C ASN A 75 12.48 -22.29 -10.95
N LYS A 76 13.03 -22.92 -9.91
CA LYS A 76 14.28 -23.68 -9.95
C LYS A 76 14.00 -25.16 -10.06
#